data_AF-A0A945WU98-F1
#
_entry.id   AF-A0A945WU98-F1
#
_cell.length_a   1.000
_cell.length_b   1.000
_cell.length_c   1.000
_cell.angle_alpha   90.00
_cell.angle_beta   90.00
_cell.angle_gamma   90.00
#
_symmetry.space_group_name_H-M   'P 1'
#
loop_
_entity.id
_entity.type
_entity.pdbx_description
1 polymer ?
#
loop_
_entity_poly.entity_id
_entity_poly.type
_entity_poly.pdbx_seq_one_letter_code
_entity_poly.pdbx_strand_id
1 'polypeptide(L)'
;MPKDGAPTREIILDTAQALIFQHGFTATTLDRVLKAVGLTKGAFFYHFKNKDDLALALVERYLQGEVTMLEDWIARAEKFSRDPLQQIFIINGLMIEAIDDGTPLQDGCLFASYAIEFAEFDAQTRAIACTGFQVWRKMIGAKMAEAIEKHPPILPTKADDLAETMLAMFEGGMVISKLEGDPKAISRKLKTFHEYLELLFGISGNEKPSV
;
A
#
# COMPACT_ATOMS: atom_id res chain seq x y z
N MET A 1 28.24 15.15 -15.59
CA MET A 1 27.02 15.07 -14.77
C MET A 1 25.84 15.34 -15.66
N PRO A 2 24.82 14.47 -15.73
CA PRO A 2 23.59 14.77 -16.47
C PRO A 2 22.90 15.99 -15.84
N LYS A 3 22.25 16.79 -16.70
CA LYS A 3 21.66 18.11 -16.42
C LYS A 3 20.22 18.06 -15.86
N ASP A 4 19.74 16.88 -15.48
CA ASP A 4 18.37 16.72 -15.02
C ASP A 4 18.38 16.48 -13.51
N GLY A 5 17.84 17.44 -12.75
CA GLY A 5 17.69 17.32 -11.30
C GLY A 5 16.63 16.30 -10.87
N ALA A 6 15.72 15.91 -11.77
CA ALA A 6 14.67 14.94 -11.49
C ALA A 6 15.22 13.55 -11.07
N PRO A 7 16.20 12.95 -11.79
CA PRO A 7 16.89 11.75 -11.34
C PRO A 7 17.44 11.82 -9.91
N THR A 8 18.06 12.94 -9.54
CA THR A 8 18.66 13.12 -8.20
C THR A 8 17.58 13.22 -7.11
N ARG A 9 16.49 13.94 -7.39
CA ARG A 9 15.35 14.06 -6.47
C ARG A 9 14.75 12.68 -6.15
N GLU A 10 14.53 11.86 -7.17
CA GLU A 10 13.95 10.53 -7.00
C GLU A 10 14.89 9.58 -6.25
N ILE A 11 16.20 9.62 -6.53
CA ILE A 11 17.20 8.83 -5.76
C ILE A 11 17.18 9.19 -4.27
N ILE A 12 17.03 10.48 -3.93
CA ILE A 12 16.91 10.93 -2.54
C ILE A 12 15.64 10.35 -1.90
N LEU A 13 14.51 10.41 -2.60
CA LEU A 13 13.24 9.90 -2.09
C LEU A 13 13.25 8.38 -1.92
N ASP A 14 13.76 7.63 -2.90
CA ASP A 14 13.89 6.16 -2.81
C ASP A 14 14.76 5.75 -1.64
N THR A 15 15.88 6.44 -1.46
CA THR A 15 16.80 6.16 -0.35
C THR A 15 16.20 6.54 1.00
N ALA A 16 15.51 7.68 1.08
CA ALA A 16 14.79 8.06 2.28
C ALA A 16 13.71 7.05 2.65
N GLN A 17 12.92 6.58 1.67
CA GLN A 17 11.90 5.56 1.87
C GLN A 17 12.48 4.26 2.42
N ALA A 18 13.54 3.74 1.80
CA ALA A 18 14.21 2.52 2.25
C ALA A 18 14.75 2.65 3.67
N LEU A 19 15.35 3.80 4.00
CA LEU A 19 15.84 4.07 5.35
C LEU A 19 14.70 4.20 6.38
N ILE A 20 13.57 4.80 6.00
CA ILE A 20 12.38 4.90 6.86
C ILE A 20 11.81 3.52 7.15
N PHE A 21 11.71 2.64 6.16
CA PHE A 21 11.26 1.25 6.37
C PHE A 21 12.18 0.48 7.32
N GLN A 22 13.49 0.75 7.29
CA GLN A 22 14.47 0.08 8.14
C GLN A 22 14.54 0.66 9.56
N HIS A 23 14.36 1.98 9.72
CA HIS A 23 14.75 2.68 10.94
C HIS A 23 13.66 3.58 11.54
N GLY A 24 12.55 3.81 10.83
CA GLY A 24 11.60 4.86 11.15
C GLY A 24 12.03 6.23 10.62
N PHE A 25 11.10 7.18 10.66
CA PHE A 25 11.29 8.53 10.16
C PHE A 25 12.26 9.33 11.03
N THR A 26 12.08 9.35 12.35
CA THR A 26 12.90 10.12 13.28
C THR A 26 14.36 9.75 13.18
N ALA A 27 14.67 8.45 13.16
CA ALA A 27 16.03 7.93 13.04
C ALA A 27 16.66 8.14 11.65
N THR A 28 15.85 8.40 10.62
CA THR A 28 16.33 8.72 9.26
C THR A 28 16.71 10.20 9.19
N THR A 29 17.96 10.52 9.53
CA THR A 29 18.47 11.89 9.48
C THR A 29 18.87 12.30 8.05
N LEU A 30 18.89 13.61 7.79
CA LEU A 30 19.39 14.16 6.52
C LEU A 30 20.80 13.63 6.19
N ASP A 31 21.70 13.63 7.18
CA ASP A 31 23.06 13.14 7.01
C ASP A 31 23.11 11.64 6.66
N ARG A 32 22.19 10.84 7.20
CA ARG A 32 22.08 9.41 6.87
C ARG A 32 21.63 9.22 5.43
N VAL A 33 20.61 9.95 4.98
CA VAL A 33 20.14 9.91 3.59
C VAL A 33 21.26 10.31 2.64
N LEU A 34 21.89 11.48 2.88
CA LEU A 34 22.98 12.02 2.07
C LEU A 34 24.18 11.06 1.97
N LYS A 35 24.56 10.45 3.10
CA LYS A 35 25.64 9.46 3.13
C LYS A 35 25.29 8.22 2.31
N ALA A 36 24.04 7.76 2.36
CA ALA A 36 23.59 6.60 1.61
C ALA A 36 23.57 6.85 0.09
N VAL A 37 23.16 8.04 -0.36
CA VAL A 37 23.16 8.41 -1.79
C VAL A 37 24.51 8.95 -2.31
N GLY A 38 25.47 9.22 -1.43
CA GLY A 38 26.76 9.82 -1.80
C GLY A 38 26.66 11.28 -2.26
N LEU A 39 25.66 12.02 -1.78
CA LEU A 39 25.42 13.42 -2.16
C LEU A 39 25.87 14.41 -1.07
N THR A 40 26.12 15.65 -1.47
CA THR A 40 26.44 16.74 -0.55
C THR A 40 25.18 17.39 0.02
N LYS A 41 25.31 18.10 1.15
CA LYS A 41 24.20 18.92 1.70
C LYS A 41 23.66 19.92 0.68
N GLY A 42 24.54 20.55 -0.10
CA GLY A 42 24.13 21.49 -1.14
C GLY A 42 23.25 20.85 -2.23
N ALA A 43 23.54 19.61 -2.62
CA ALA A 43 22.71 18.86 -3.56
C ALA A 43 21.32 18.53 -2.99
N PHE A 44 21.22 18.21 -1.69
CA PHE A 44 19.91 18.03 -1.05
C PHE A 44 19.10 19.33 -1.01
N PHE A 45 19.71 20.44 -0.57
CA PHE A 45 19.00 21.72 -0.44
C PHE A 45 18.55 22.32 -1.78
N TYR A 46 19.10 21.84 -2.90
CA TYR A 46 18.58 22.15 -4.23
C TYR A 46 17.20 21.52 -4.49
N HIS A 47 16.90 20.38 -3.86
CA HIS A 47 15.65 19.63 -4.05
C HIS A 47 14.64 19.80 -2.91
N PHE A 48 15.13 19.88 -1.67
CA PHE A 48 14.28 19.91 -0.49
C PHE A 48 14.76 20.98 0.48
N LYS A 49 13.83 21.76 1.03
CA LYS A 49 14.17 22.86 1.95
C LYS A 49 14.67 22.35 3.30
N ASN A 50 14.11 21.25 3.77
CA ASN A 50 14.40 20.63 5.06
C ASN A 50 13.89 19.17 5.06
N LYS A 51 13.95 18.51 6.21
CA LYS A 51 13.47 17.13 6.38
C LYS A 51 11.95 17.01 6.27
N ASP A 52 11.20 18.04 6.67
CA ASP A 52 9.73 18.04 6.61
C ASP A 52 9.24 18.12 5.16
N ASP A 53 9.90 18.95 4.34
CA ASP A 53 9.66 19.06 2.90
C ASP A 53 9.96 17.74 2.18
N LEU A 54 11.01 17.02 2.60
CA LEU A 54 11.27 15.65 2.15
C LEU A 54 10.14 14.69 2.58
N ALA A 55 9.68 14.79 3.82
CA ALA A 55 8.65 13.91 4.37
C ALA A 55 7.31 14.05 3.63
N LEU A 56 6.91 15.29 3.36
CA LEU A 56 5.71 15.63 2.59
C LEU A 56 5.82 15.09 1.16
N ALA A 57 6.91 15.44 0.47
CA ALA A 57 7.14 14.99 -0.91
C ALA A 57 7.15 13.46 -1.03
N LEU A 58 7.67 12.76 0.00
CA LEU A 58 7.71 11.31 0.02
C LEU A 58 6.32 10.71 0.17
N VAL A 59 5.49 11.20 1.10
CA VAL A 59 4.14 10.66 1.30
C VAL A 59 3.20 11.01 0.14
N GLU A 60 3.37 12.17 -0.51
CA GLU A 60 2.65 12.51 -1.74
C GLU A 60 3.00 11.56 -2.89
N ARG A 61 4.30 11.31 -3.09
CA ARG A 61 4.76 10.36 -4.12
C ARG A 61 4.26 8.95 -3.84
N TYR A 62 4.34 8.51 -2.58
CA TYR A 62 3.88 7.20 -2.16
C TYR A 62 2.38 7.04 -2.39
N LEU A 63 1.57 8.03 -2.00
CA LEU A 63 0.14 8.06 -2.29
C LEU A 63 -0.16 7.95 -3.79
N GLN A 64 0.55 8.70 -4.63
CA GLN A 64 0.35 8.61 -6.07
C GLN A 64 0.69 7.21 -6.62
N GLY A 65 1.76 6.58 -6.11
CA GLY A 65 2.13 5.21 -6.48
C GLY A 65 1.07 4.18 -6.07
N GLU A 66 0.55 4.28 -4.85
CA GLU A 66 -0.53 3.44 -4.33
C GLU A 66 -1.82 3.58 -5.15
N VAL A 67 -2.20 4.81 -5.50
CA VAL A 67 -3.37 5.07 -6.36
C VAL A 67 -3.18 4.42 -7.72
N THR A 68 -2.05 4.65 -8.38
CA THR A 68 -1.78 4.08 -9.71
C THR A 68 -1.73 2.56 -9.68
N MET A 69 -1.18 1.96 -8.62
CA MET A 69 -1.16 0.51 -8.44
C MET A 69 -2.57 -0.07 -8.30
N LEU A 70 -3.39 0.57 -7.45
CA LEU A 70 -4.76 0.14 -7.22
C LEU A 70 -5.65 0.31 -8.45
N GLU A 71 -5.48 1.40 -9.20
CA GLU A 71 -6.13 1.62 -10.49
C GLU A 71 -5.78 0.53 -11.51
N ASP A 72 -4.50 0.12 -11.59
CA ASP A 72 -4.08 -0.98 -12.48
C ASP A 72 -4.76 -2.31 -12.10
N TRP A 73 -4.77 -2.67 -10.81
CA TRP A 73 -5.41 -3.90 -10.36
C TRP A 73 -6.92 -3.91 -10.62
N ILE A 74 -7.61 -2.79 -10.38
CA ILE A 74 -9.04 -2.66 -10.70
C ILE A 74 -9.26 -2.79 -12.21
N ALA A 75 -8.50 -2.06 -13.02
CA ALA A 75 -8.64 -2.12 -14.48
C ALA A 75 -8.38 -3.52 -15.04
N ARG A 76 -7.38 -4.23 -14.51
CA ARG A 76 -7.11 -5.63 -14.85
C ARG A 76 -8.28 -6.53 -14.47
N ALA A 77 -8.79 -6.41 -13.25
CA ALA A 77 -9.94 -7.20 -12.81
C ALA A 77 -11.19 -6.99 -13.67
N GLU A 78 -11.50 -5.73 -14.01
CA GLU A 78 -12.62 -5.36 -14.88
C GLU A 78 -12.47 -5.87 -16.32
N LYS A 79 -11.22 -6.03 -16.79
CA LYS A 79 -10.94 -6.65 -18.09
C LYS A 79 -11.20 -8.16 -18.08
N PHE A 80 -10.93 -8.84 -16.95
CA PHE A 80 -11.07 -10.29 -16.82
C PHE A 80 -12.49 -10.74 -16.50
N SER A 81 -13.27 -9.94 -15.77
CA SER A 81 -14.64 -10.29 -15.43
C SER A 81 -15.58 -9.09 -15.38
N ARG A 82 -16.84 -9.32 -15.73
CA ARG A 82 -17.96 -8.37 -15.50
C ARG A 82 -18.65 -8.59 -14.16
N ASP A 83 -18.25 -9.63 -13.42
CA ASP A 83 -18.80 -9.90 -12.09
C ASP A 83 -17.98 -9.18 -11.01
N PRO A 84 -18.56 -8.21 -10.27
CA PRO A 84 -17.85 -7.46 -9.24
C PRO A 84 -17.29 -8.35 -8.12
N LEU A 85 -17.96 -9.45 -7.78
CA LEU A 85 -17.42 -10.38 -6.78
C LEU A 85 -16.19 -11.12 -7.31
N GLN A 86 -16.23 -11.56 -8.58
CA GLN A 86 -15.04 -12.15 -9.22
C GLN A 86 -13.91 -11.12 -9.36
N GLN A 87 -14.22 -9.85 -9.64
CA GLN A 87 -13.22 -8.78 -9.71
C GLN A 87 -12.49 -8.61 -8.37
N ILE A 88 -13.19 -8.66 -7.23
CA ILE A 88 -12.57 -8.59 -5.90
C ILE A 88 -11.60 -9.77 -5.69
N PHE A 89 -12.01 -10.99 -6.06
CA PHE A 89 -11.13 -12.15 -5.97
C PHE A 89 -9.90 -12.01 -6.87
N ILE A 90 -10.06 -11.45 -8.07
CA ILE A 90 -8.94 -11.16 -8.98
C ILE A 90 -8.01 -10.12 -8.36
N ILE A 91 -8.52 -9.00 -7.84
CA ILE A 91 -7.72 -7.97 -7.16
C ILE A 91 -6.91 -8.60 -6.02
N ASN A 92 -7.54 -9.39 -5.16
CA ASN A 92 -6.85 -10.07 -4.07
C ASN A 92 -5.80 -11.06 -4.58
N GLY A 93 -6.07 -11.77 -5.68
CA GLY A 93 -5.12 -12.64 -6.35
C GLY A 93 -3.91 -11.90 -6.93
N LEU A 94 -4.13 -10.75 -7.56
CA LEU A 94 -3.09 -9.87 -8.08
C LEU A 94 -2.20 -9.31 -6.96
N MET A 95 -2.79 -8.97 -5.81
CA MET A 95 -2.02 -8.59 -4.61
C MET A 95 -1.13 -9.74 -4.12
N ILE A 96 -1.68 -10.95 -4.04
CA ILE A 96 -0.93 -12.15 -3.64
C ILE A 96 0.23 -12.42 -4.61
N GLU A 97 -0.02 -12.36 -5.92
CA GLU A 97 1.00 -12.54 -6.96
C GLU A 97 2.12 -11.50 -6.82
N ALA A 98 1.76 -10.22 -6.69
CA ALA A 98 2.74 -9.15 -6.51
C ALA A 98 3.62 -9.38 -5.26
N ILE A 99 3.04 -9.83 -4.15
CA ILE A 99 3.80 -10.17 -2.94
C ILE A 99 4.71 -11.36 -3.20
N ASP A 100 4.19 -12.46 -3.75
CA ASP A 100 4.95 -13.71 -3.92
C ASP A 100 6.10 -13.53 -4.96
N ASP A 101 5.95 -12.60 -5.91
CA ASP A 101 6.99 -12.21 -6.90
C ASP A 101 8.06 -11.27 -6.34
N GLY A 102 7.97 -10.85 -5.08
CA GLY A 102 8.98 -10.01 -4.43
C GLY A 102 8.84 -8.51 -4.72
N THR A 103 7.63 -8.04 -5.03
CA THR A 103 7.36 -6.60 -5.18
C THR A 103 7.71 -5.85 -3.88
N PRO A 104 8.25 -4.61 -3.94
CA PRO A 104 8.67 -3.82 -2.76
C PRO A 104 7.59 -3.55 -1.69
N LEU A 105 6.34 -3.96 -1.92
CA LEU A 105 5.28 -4.00 -0.90
C LEU A 105 5.71 -4.77 0.37
N GLN A 106 6.70 -5.65 0.27
CA GLN A 106 7.26 -6.38 1.41
C GLN A 106 8.07 -5.52 2.38
N ASP A 107 8.62 -4.38 1.93
CA ASP A 107 9.50 -3.56 2.76
C ASP A 107 8.73 -2.77 3.83
N GLY A 108 7.41 -2.64 3.66
CA GLY A 108 6.47 -2.07 4.60
C GLY A 108 5.55 -1.01 3.98
N CYS A 109 4.64 -0.48 4.80
CA CYS A 109 3.77 0.63 4.43
C CYS A 109 4.30 1.95 4.96
N LEU A 110 4.38 2.96 4.08
CA LEU A 110 4.84 4.29 4.48
C LEU A 110 3.81 5.00 5.35
N PHE A 111 2.52 4.84 5.07
CA PHE A 111 1.46 5.42 5.91
C PHE A 111 1.48 4.84 7.32
N ALA A 112 1.67 3.52 7.46
CA ALA A 112 1.83 2.87 8.77
C ALA A 112 3.08 3.38 9.50
N SER A 113 4.20 3.53 8.79
CA SER A 113 5.44 4.09 9.36
C SER A 113 5.23 5.53 9.87
N TYR A 114 4.50 6.36 9.12
CA TYR A 114 4.18 7.73 9.52
C TYR A 114 3.18 7.78 10.68
N ALA A 115 2.24 6.84 10.75
CA ALA A 115 1.25 6.76 11.82
C ALA A 115 1.90 6.48 13.19
N ILE A 116 2.99 5.71 13.23
CA ILE A 116 3.73 5.43 14.47
C ILE A 116 4.42 6.69 15.01
N GLU A 117 4.91 7.55 14.12
CA GLU A 117 5.67 8.75 14.45
C GLU A 117 4.87 10.03 14.15
N PHE A 118 3.55 9.94 14.22
CA PHE A 118 2.62 10.95 13.70
C PHE A 118 2.84 12.35 14.27
N ALA A 119 3.27 12.44 15.54
CA ALA A 119 3.52 13.70 16.23
C ALA A 119 4.70 14.50 15.65
N GLU A 120 5.60 13.85 14.91
CA GLU A 120 6.78 14.49 14.30
C GLU A 120 6.45 15.24 13.01
N PHE A 121 5.26 15.04 12.45
CA PHE A 121 4.86 15.61 11.17
C PHE A 121 3.97 16.83 11.33
N ASP A 122 4.11 17.78 10.41
CA ASP A 122 3.23 18.95 10.34
C ASP A 122 1.78 18.58 9.95
N ALA A 123 0.87 19.55 10.00
CA ALA A 123 -0.54 19.30 9.72
C ALA A 123 -0.78 18.83 8.27
N GLN A 124 0.01 19.32 7.31
CA GLN A 124 -0.16 18.99 5.89
C GLN A 124 0.27 17.55 5.62
N THR A 125 1.46 17.16 6.07
CA THR A 125 2.01 15.81 5.92
C THR A 125 1.11 14.77 6.58
N ARG A 126 0.60 15.09 7.78
CA ARG A 126 -0.39 14.24 8.47
C ARG A 126 -1.68 14.07 7.67
N ALA A 127 -2.20 15.13 7.06
CA ALA A 127 -3.41 15.06 6.24
C ALA A 127 -3.23 14.18 5.00
N ILE A 128 -2.07 14.27 4.33
CA ILE A 128 -1.76 13.41 3.18
C ILE A 128 -1.60 11.95 3.62
N ALA A 129 -0.91 11.68 4.73
CA ALA A 129 -0.77 10.33 5.26
C ALA A 129 -2.13 9.68 5.58
N CYS A 130 -3.07 10.44 6.14
CA CYS A 130 -4.45 9.97 6.37
C CYS A 130 -5.22 9.69 5.08
N THR A 131 -4.94 10.44 4.01
CA THR A 131 -5.62 10.28 2.70
C THR A 131 -5.34 8.90 2.10
N GLY A 132 -4.16 8.31 2.31
CA GLY A 132 -3.80 6.99 1.78
C GLY A 132 -4.79 5.89 2.11
N PHE A 133 -5.07 5.70 3.41
CA PHE A 133 -6.05 4.74 3.89
C PHE A 133 -7.47 5.04 3.38
N GLN A 134 -7.83 6.33 3.28
CA GLN A 134 -9.15 6.74 2.80
C GLN A 134 -9.36 6.41 1.32
N VAL A 135 -8.33 6.56 0.49
CA VAL A 135 -8.40 6.25 -0.94
C VAL A 135 -8.56 4.74 -1.16
N TRP A 136 -7.75 3.93 -0.49
CA TRP A 136 -7.89 2.47 -0.51
C TRP A 136 -9.29 2.02 -0.09
N ARG A 137 -9.77 2.51 1.06
CA ARG A 137 -11.11 2.21 1.56
C ARG A 137 -12.20 2.61 0.56
N LYS A 138 -12.08 3.77 -0.08
CA LYS A 138 -13.07 4.25 -1.06
C LYS A 138 -13.09 3.41 -2.33
N MET A 139 -11.93 3.11 -2.91
CA MET A 139 -11.83 2.41 -4.19
C MET A 139 -12.23 0.93 -4.06
N ILE A 140 -11.70 0.24 -3.05
CA ILE A 140 -12.10 -1.15 -2.77
C ILE A 140 -13.53 -1.21 -2.24
N GLY A 141 -13.93 -0.26 -1.39
CA GLY A 141 -15.29 -0.16 -0.87
C GLY A 141 -16.33 -0.01 -1.98
N ALA A 142 -16.04 0.76 -3.04
CA ALA A 142 -16.92 0.84 -4.20
C ALA A 142 -17.11 -0.52 -4.89
N LYS A 143 -16.01 -1.26 -5.13
CA LYS A 143 -16.09 -2.61 -5.72
C LYS A 143 -16.82 -3.60 -4.79
N MET A 144 -16.56 -3.55 -3.49
CA MET A 144 -17.27 -4.34 -2.47
C MET A 144 -18.77 -4.02 -2.45
N ALA A 145 -19.16 -2.76 -2.65
CA ALA A 145 -20.56 -2.36 -2.70
C ALA A 145 -21.26 -2.94 -3.94
N GLU A 146 -20.63 -2.87 -5.11
CA GLU A 146 -21.13 -3.50 -6.35
C GLU A 146 -21.30 -5.02 -6.16
N ALA A 147 -20.37 -5.67 -5.47
CA ALA A 147 -20.44 -7.10 -5.18
C ALA A 147 -21.57 -7.45 -4.21
N ILE A 148 -21.73 -6.69 -3.12
CA ILE A 148 -22.81 -6.89 -2.14
C ILE A 148 -24.19 -6.67 -2.78
N GLU A 149 -24.33 -5.67 -3.65
CA GLU A 149 -25.59 -5.41 -4.36
C GLU A 149 -25.98 -6.57 -5.27
N LYS A 150 -25.02 -7.10 -6.04
CA LYS A 150 -25.27 -8.20 -6.97
C LYS A 150 -25.38 -9.55 -6.28
N HIS A 151 -24.58 -9.76 -5.23
CA HIS A 151 -24.46 -11.01 -4.48
C HIS A 151 -24.64 -10.72 -2.99
N PRO A 152 -25.88 -10.67 -2.47
CA PRO A 152 -26.09 -10.40 -1.06
C PRO A 152 -25.35 -11.43 -0.17
N PRO A 153 -24.51 -10.98 0.77
CA PRO A 153 -23.74 -11.87 1.63
C PRO A 153 -24.66 -12.59 2.64
N ILE A 154 -24.22 -13.76 3.10
CA ILE A 154 -24.94 -14.58 4.10
C ILE A 154 -25.12 -13.81 5.42
N LEU A 155 -24.10 -13.03 5.80
CA LEU A 155 -24.12 -12.18 6.98
C LEU A 155 -24.22 -10.71 6.58
N PRO A 156 -25.04 -9.89 7.28
CA PRO A 156 -25.07 -8.45 7.06
C PRO A 156 -23.68 -7.84 7.26
N THR A 157 -23.20 -7.13 6.24
CA THR A 157 -21.91 -6.45 6.28
C THR A 157 -21.96 -5.17 5.46
N LYS A 158 -21.05 -4.24 5.73
CA LYS A 158 -20.91 -3.01 4.95
C LYS A 158 -19.68 -3.13 4.06
N ALA A 159 -19.79 -2.60 2.84
CA ALA A 159 -18.70 -2.58 1.87
C ALA A 159 -17.41 -1.95 2.43
N ASP A 160 -17.55 -0.83 3.14
CA ASP A 160 -16.45 -0.13 3.80
C ASP A 160 -15.76 -1.00 4.86
N ASP A 161 -16.51 -1.77 5.64
CA ASP A 161 -15.96 -2.63 6.70
C ASP A 161 -15.18 -3.81 6.08
N LEU A 162 -15.63 -4.35 4.94
CA LEU A 162 -14.88 -5.37 4.18
C LEU A 162 -13.59 -4.81 3.57
N ALA A 163 -13.65 -3.61 2.99
CA ALA A 163 -12.48 -2.94 2.43
C ALA A 163 -11.42 -2.65 3.50
N GLU A 164 -11.86 -2.15 4.67
CA GLU A 164 -10.99 -1.88 5.81
C GLU A 164 -10.41 -3.18 6.39
N THR A 165 -11.20 -4.26 6.44
CA THR A 165 -10.71 -5.58 6.87
C THR A 165 -9.63 -6.11 5.94
N MET A 166 -9.80 -5.98 4.62
CA MET A 166 -8.78 -6.38 3.65
C MET A 166 -7.46 -5.63 3.88
N LEU A 167 -7.55 -4.30 4.05
CA LEU A 167 -6.39 -3.45 4.30
C LEU A 167 -5.73 -3.78 5.64
N ALA A 168 -6.51 -4.03 6.70
CA ALA A 168 -6.00 -4.44 8.00
C ALA A 168 -5.26 -5.80 7.93
N MET A 169 -5.76 -6.76 7.14
CA MET A 169 -5.07 -8.03 6.91
C MET A 169 -3.78 -7.85 6.13
N PHE A 170 -3.75 -6.93 5.16
CA PHE A 170 -2.56 -6.62 4.37
C PHE A 170 -1.47 -5.97 5.25
N GLU A 171 -1.82 -4.91 5.98
CA GLU A 171 -0.92 -4.19 6.89
C GLU A 171 -0.42 -5.08 8.03
N GLY A 172 -1.34 -5.82 8.69
CA GLY A 172 -0.98 -6.79 9.72
C GLY A 172 -0.08 -7.90 9.17
N GLY A 173 -0.29 -8.30 7.91
CA GLY A 173 0.59 -9.22 7.19
C GLY A 173 2.02 -8.70 7.07
N MET A 174 2.22 -7.41 6.75
CA MET A 174 3.55 -6.80 6.67
C MET A 174 4.25 -6.79 8.03
N VAL A 175 3.52 -6.46 9.10
CA VAL A 175 4.05 -6.48 10.47
C VAL A 175 4.52 -7.89 10.85
N ILE A 176 3.69 -8.90 10.61
CA ILE A 176 4.02 -10.30 10.90
C ILE A 176 5.20 -10.77 10.05
N SER A 177 5.20 -10.45 8.75
CA SER A 177 6.31 -10.75 7.82
C SER A 177 7.64 -10.24 8.37
N LYS A 178 7.68 -8.99 8.83
CA LYS A 178 8.88 -8.36 9.40
C LYS A 178 9.33 -9.00 10.71
N LEU A 179 8.39 -9.39 11.57
CA LEU A 179 8.70 -10.04 12.85
C LEU A 179 9.24 -11.47 12.67
N GLU A 180 8.69 -12.21 11.71
CA GLU A 180 9.04 -13.62 11.46
C GLU A 180 10.19 -13.78 10.45
N GLY A 181 10.51 -12.73 9.68
CA GLY A 181 11.44 -12.81 8.55
C GLY A 181 10.89 -13.67 7.40
N ASP A 182 9.56 -13.78 7.28
CA ASP A 182 8.89 -14.59 6.26
C ASP A 182 7.99 -13.73 5.35
N PRO A 183 8.43 -13.43 4.11
CA PRO A 183 7.65 -12.62 3.17
C PRO A 183 6.29 -13.24 2.82
N LYS A 184 6.15 -14.57 2.94
CA LYS A 184 4.88 -15.26 2.66
C LYS A 184 3.82 -15.04 3.73
N ALA A 185 4.15 -14.42 4.85
CA ALA A 185 3.17 -14.09 5.88
C ALA A 185 2.06 -13.18 5.33
N ILE A 186 2.40 -12.22 4.45
CA ILE A 186 1.43 -11.30 3.85
C ILE A 186 0.46 -12.07 2.94
N SER A 187 0.99 -12.89 2.01
CA SER A 187 0.16 -13.65 1.09
C SER A 187 -0.72 -14.68 1.80
N ARG A 188 -0.28 -15.25 2.92
CA ARG A 188 -1.14 -16.08 3.79
C ARG A 188 -2.34 -15.30 4.35
N LYS A 189 -2.18 -14.05 4.78
CA LYS A 189 -3.30 -13.24 5.30
C LYS A 189 -4.31 -12.90 4.21
N LEU A 190 -3.85 -12.54 3.02
CA LEU A 190 -4.72 -12.30 1.88
C LEU A 190 -5.43 -13.57 1.39
N LYS A 191 -4.80 -14.74 1.50
CA LYS A 191 -5.45 -16.05 1.24
C LYS A 191 -6.55 -16.33 2.27
N THR A 192 -6.32 -16.07 3.55
CA THR A 192 -7.38 -16.19 4.57
C THR A 192 -8.51 -15.18 4.34
N PHE A 193 -8.22 -13.96 3.88
CA PHE A 193 -9.26 -13.01 3.49
C PHE A 193 -10.09 -13.52 2.30
N HIS A 194 -9.45 -14.14 1.31
CA HIS A 194 -10.13 -14.78 0.18
C HIS A 194 -11.11 -15.85 0.65
N GLU A 195 -10.65 -16.78 1.50
CA GLU A 195 -11.48 -17.84 2.09
C GLU A 195 -12.65 -17.26 2.90
N TYR A 196 -12.41 -16.17 3.64
CA TYR A 196 -13.47 -15.46 4.35
C TYR A 196 -14.54 -14.90 3.40
N LEU A 197 -14.16 -14.32 2.26
CA LEU A 197 -15.10 -13.85 1.25
C LEU A 197 -15.87 -15.03 0.62
N GLU A 198 -15.21 -16.15 0.30
CA GLU A 198 -15.89 -17.35 -0.21
C GLU A 198 -16.99 -17.80 0.76
N LEU A 199 -16.67 -17.89 2.06
CA LEU A 199 -17.64 -18.24 3.10
C LEU A 199 -18.76 -17.20 3.22
N LEU A 200 -18.41 -15.91 3.21
CA LEU A 200 -19.37 -14.82 3.39
C LEU A 200 -20.38 -14.72 2.23
N PHE A 201 -19.95 -14.98 1.01
CA PHE A 201 -20.80 -14.97 -0.19
C PHE A 201 -21.35 -16.36 -0.57
N GLY A 202 -21.10 -17.38 0.27
CA GLY A 202 -21.66 -18.73 0.08
C GLY A 202 -21.08 -19.50 -1.11
N ILE A 203 -19.87 -19.16 -1.54
CA ILE A 203 -19.16 -19.86 -2.62
C ILE A 203 -18.60 -21.16 -2.05
N SER A 204 -19.25 -22.28 -2.38
CA SER A 204 -18.75 -23.60 -1.99
C SER A 204 -17.61 -24.05 -2.91
N GLY A 205 -16.60 -24.77 -2.39
CA GLY A 205 -15.37 -25.14 -3.13
C GLY A 205 -15.54 -25.97 -4.42
N ASN A 206 -16.77 -26.31 -4.80
CA ASN A 206 -17.12 -26.95 -6.08
C ASN A 206 -17.52 -25.95 -7.19
N GLU A 207 -17.72 -24.68 -6.86
CA GLU A 207 -18.00 -23.58 -7.81
C GLU A 207 -16.84 -22.59 -7.86
N LYS A 208 -15.59 -23.08 -7.83
CA LYS A 208 -14.45 -22.20 -8.11
C LYS A 208 -14.64 -21.61 -9.51
N PRO A 209 -14.68 -20.27 -9.67
CA PRO A 209 -14.72 -19.67 -10.98
C PRO A 209 -13.46 -20.11 -11.72
N SER A 210 -13.63 -20.78 -12.86
CA SER A 210 -12.53 -21.13 -13.73
C SER A 210 -11.75 -19.85 -14.06
N VAL A 211 -10.47 -19.85 -13.68
CA VAL A 211 -9.48 -18.84 -14.10
C VAL A 211 -9.30 -18.93 -15.61
#